data_AF-A0A0F8Y4S8-F1
#
_entry.id   AF-A0A0F8Y4S8-F1
#
_cell.length_a   1.000
_cell.length_b   1.000
_cell.length_c   1.000
_cell.angle_alpha   90.00
_cell.angle_beta   90.00
_cell.angle_gamma   90.00
#
_symmetry.space_group_name_H-M   'P 1'
#
loop_
_entity.id
_entity.type
_entity.pdbx_description
1 polymer ?
#
loop_
_entity_poly.entity_id
_entity_poly.type
_entity_poly.pdbx_seq_one_letter_code
_entity_poly.pdbx_strand_id
1 'polypeptide(L)'
;MNFFDIIIAIISIVIGYSLGGILPAYIFGKLKGVDIREEGTKNAGTANAFKVLGLPYAIPTALYDTLKGLLAILIAYFLGNDFIIMQICGLMAIVGHVFPFYLKFRGGQGNATATGLLLYYLVNYILISFDIFYVMLYLILLVVIFAYISKSGSLLPIILFPLLGFSVFLLYPTSGFNLFFVILLLHITTIGMYKVITEKKLVITDETFLAHWWRVAIRPVSLLFLLFYFIYSKTVVLMLIGIVCLCFVFLDISRLFSRQTNELLTVKIKKIFRKGEEKKFSSMTLFLISTFILVLLFEIEIATVSLFFLVFGDMFGKIFGLAYGRHKILDKTLEGTLAHLGAVLLFGYILYNTLDISLVVLIVGGITSPIAELLPIGVNDNFTIPIMSGTVMRVADFFGF
;
A
#
# COMPACT_ATOMS: atom_id res chain seq x y z
N MET A 1 18.26 -35.38 -10.12
CA MET A 1 18.54 -35.02 -11.51
C MET A 1 19.75 -35.79 -11.97
N ASN A 2 19.65 -36.47 -13.11
CA ASN A 2 20.83 -37.06 -13.74
C ASN A 2 21.69 -35.94 -14.38
N PHE A 3 22.89 -36.26 -14.84
CA PHE A 3 23.80 -35.28 -15.43
C PHE A 3 23.21 -34.56 -16.66
N PHE A 4 22.41 -35.26 -17.46
CA PHE A 4 21.77 -34.72 -18.66
C PHE A 4 20.69 -33.69 -18.31
N ASP A 5 19.86 -33.95 -17.30
CA ASP A 5 18.85 -33.00 -16.81
C ASP A 5 19.49 -31.70 -16.32
N ILE A 6 20.65 -31.79 -15.65
CA ILE A 6 21.39 -30.61 -15.17
C ILE A 6 21.88 -29.77 -16.36
N ILE A 7 22.39 -30.39 -17.41
CA ILE A 7 22.82 -29.68 -18.62
C ILE A 7 21.64 -28.96 -19.26
N ILE A 8 20.49 -29.63 -19.41
CA ILE A 8 19.28 -29.04 -19.98
C ILE A 8 18.83 -27.83 -19.15
N ALA A 9 18.85 -27.95 -17.82
CA ALA A 9 18.50 -26.86 -16.92
C ALA A 9 19.40 -25.65 -17.09
N ILE A 10 20.72 -25.85 -17.14
CA ILE A 10 21.70 -24.77 -17.36
C ILE A 10 21.46 -24.09 -18.71
N ILE A 11 21.29 -24.88 -19.78
CA ILE A 11 21.02 -24.35 -21.12
C ILE A 11 19.75 -23.51 -21.12
N SER A 12 18.69 -24.00 -20.48
CA SER A 12 17.39 -23.34 -20.43
C SER A 12 17.46 -22.02 -19.66
N ILE A 13 18.21 -21.98 -18.56
CA ILE A 13 18.50 -20.77 -17.78
C ILE A 13 19.26 -19.73 -18.62
N VAL A 14 20.28 -20.16 -19.38
CA VAL A 14 21.05 -19.30 -20.27
C VAL A 14 20.18 -18.76 -21.41
N ILE A 15 19.28 -19.58 -21.95
CA ILE A 15 18.30 -19.14 -22.95
C ILE A 15 17.37 -18.08 -22.35
N GLY A 16 16.83 -18.31 -21.15
CA GLY A 16 15.99 -17.34 -20.45
C GLY A 16 16.68 -15.99 -20.27
N TYR A 17 17.92 -15.99 -19.80
CA TYR A 17 18.75 -14.78 -19.70
C TYR A 17 18.95 -14.11 -21.06
N SER A 18 19.29 -14.89 -22.09
CA SER A 18 19.56 -14.38 -23.44
C SER A 18 18.33 -13.74 -24.07
N LEU A 19 17.15 -14.35 -23.93
CA LEU A 19 15.87 -13.79 -24.37
C LEU A 19 15.55 -12.49 -23.62
N GLY A 20 15.75 -12.48 -22.30
CA GLY A 20 15.64 -11.26 -21.49
C GLY A 20 16.51 -10.13 -22.01
N GLY A 21 17.75 -10.47 -22.36
CA GLY A 21 18.79 -9.60 -22.87
C GLY A 21 18.53 -9.03 -24.26
N ILE A 22 17.53 -9.50 -25.00
CA ILE A 22 17.08 -8.83 -26.21
C ILE A 22 16.25 -7.61 -25.80
N LEU A 23 16.75 -6.41 -26.11
CA LEU A 23 16.10 -5.14 -25.81
C LEU A 23 15.61 -4.45 -27.10
N PRO A 24 14.35 -4.65 -27.52
CA PRO A 24 13.81 -4.05 -28.75
C PRO A 24 13.93 -2.53 -28.78
N ALA A 25 13.70 -1.87 -27.64
CA ALA A 25 13.87 -0.43 -27.52
C ALA A 25 15.25 0.02 -28.00
N TYR A 26 16.30 -0.67 -27.55
CA TYR A 26 17.69 -0.35 -27.91
C TYR A 26 17.97 -0.65 -29.37
N ILE A 27 17.46 -1.78 -29.89
CA ILE A 27 17.60 -2.16 -31.29
C ILE A 27 16.95 -1.11 -32.19
N PHE A 28 15.70 -0.72 -31.92
CA PHE A 28 15.00 0.31 -32.67
C PHE A 28 15.67 1.69 -32.56
N GLY A 29 16.18 2.04 -31.38
CA GLY A 29 16.97 3.26 -31.21
C GLY A 29 18.19 3.27 -32.12
N LYS A 30 18.98 2.19 -32.10
CA LYS A 30 20.16 2.06 -32.95
C LYS A 30 19.83 2.13 -34.44
N LEU A 31 18.71 1.53 -34.87
CA LEU A 31 18.22 1.63 -36.25
C LEU A 31 17.82 3.06 -36.63
N LYS A 32 17.46 3.90 -35.66
CA LYS A 32 17.19 5.33 -35.82
C LYS A 32 18.42 6.22 -35.60
N GLY A 33 19.59 5.64 -35.35
CA GLY A 33 20.82 6.40 -35.08
C GLY A 33 20.86 7.03 -33.69
N VAL A 34 20.02 6.59 -32.75
CA VAL A 34 19.92 7.13 -31.38
C VAL A 34 20.22 6.06 -30.35
N ASP A 35 21.13 6.33 -29.40
CA ASP A 35 21.25 5.48 -28.22
C ASP A 35 20.21 5.90 -27.16
N ILE A 36 19.17 5.09 -27.01
CA ILE A 36 18.10 5.36 -26.04
C ILE A 36 18.58 5.40 -24.59
N ARG A 37 19.77 4.89 -24.28
CA ARG A 37 20.32 4.92 -22.92
C ARG A 37 20.90 6.29 -22.58
N GLU A 38 21.16 7.12 -23.57
CA GLU A 38 21.61 8.50 -23.37
C GLU A 38 20.44 9.50 -23.42
N GLU A 39 19.32 9.09 -24.01
CA GLU A 39 18.14 9.93 -24.22
C GLU A 39 16.99 9.67 -23.25
N GLY A 40 16.15 10.70 -23.07
CA GLY A 40 14.88 10.61 -22.33
C GLY A 40 15.06 10.22 -20.86
N THR A 41 14.57 9.03 -20.49
CA THR A 41 14.68 8.46 -19.13
C THR A 41 15.96 7.63 -18.94
N LYS A 42 16.79 7.49 -19.98
CA LYS A 42 18.05 6.72 -19.99
C LYS A 42 17.89 5.21 -19.74
N ASN A 43 16.65 4.72 -19.66
CA ASN A 43 16.35 3.30 -19.52
C ASN A 43 16.07 2.68 -20.89
N ALA A 44 16.57 1.46 -21.12
CA ALA A 44 16.35 0.76 -22.37
C ALA A 44 15.02 -0.03 -22.42
N GLY A 45 13.90 0.63 -22.10
CA GLY A 45 12.57 -0.02 -22.03
C GLY A 45 11.44 0.78 -22.71
N THR A 46 10.24 0.20 -22.70
CA THR A 46 9.04 0.71 -23.39
C THR A 46 8.74 2.18 -23.16
N ALA A 47 8.76 2.65 -21.90
CA ALA A 47 8.42 4.04 -21.58
C ALA A 47 9.38 5.03 -22.26
N ASN A 48 10.66 4.65 -22.36
CA ASN A 48 11.65 5.48 -23.04
C ASN A 48 11.55 5.37 -24.56
N ALA A 49 11.28 4.16 -25.08
CA ALA A 49 10.99 3.97 -26.49
C ALA A 49 9.82 4.84 -26.95
N PHE A 50 8.75 4.94 -26.15
CA PHE A 50 7.64 5.85 -26.42
C PHE A 50 8.07 7.31 -26.44
N LYS A 51 8.84 7.75 -25.44
CA LYS A 51 9.28 9.14 -25.31
C LYS A 51 10.26 9.57 -26.42
N VAL A 52 11.16 8.69 -26.84
CA VAL A 52 12.29 9.01 -27.76
C VAL A 52 11.97 8.63 -29.20
N LEU A 53 11.34 7.48 -29.43
CA LEU A 53 11.11 6.92 -30.77
C LEU A 53 9.64 7.01 -31.22
N GLY A 54 8.71 7.15 -30.27
CA GLY A 54 7.28 7.23 -30.53
C GLY A 54 6.55 5.89 -30.46
N LEU A 55 5.22 5.96 -30.62
CA LEU A 55 4.30 4.84 -30.43
C LEU A 55 4.59 3.59 -31.29
N PRO A 56 4.96 3.71 -32.59
CA PRO A 56 5.21 2.54 -33.45
C PRO A 56 6.34 1.63 -32.96
N TYR A 57 7.30 2.17 -32.21
CA TYR A 57 8.40 1.41 -31.63
C TYR A 57 8.12 0.98 -30.18
N ALA A 58 7.30 1.76 -29.47
CA ALA A 58 6.90 1.44 -28.11
C ALA A 58 5.99 0.21 -28.02
N ILE A 59 5.00 0.07 -28.92
CA ILE A 59 4.07 -1.08 -28.92
C ILE A 59 4.80 -2.43 -29.06
N PRO A 60 5.61 -2.68 -30.10
CA PRO A 60 6.32 -3.95 -30.24
C PRO A 60 7.32 -4.19 -29.12
N THR A 61 7.96 -3.13 -28.60
CA THR A 61 8.82 -3.21 -27.41
C THR A 61 8.01 -3.69 -26.20
N ALA A 62 6.85 -3.09 -25.95
CA ALA A 62 5.98 -3.46 -24.84
C ALA A 62 5.53 -4.91 -24.94
N LEU A 63 5.09 -5.34 -26.12
CA LEU A 63 4.62 -6.69 -26.37
C LEU A 63 5.72 -7.71 -26.08
N TYR A 64 6.91 -7.51 -26.65
CA TYR A 64 8.04 -8.41 -26.43
C TYR A 64 8.52 -8.39 -24.97
N ASP A 65 8.73 -7.20 -24.39
CA ASP A 65 9.23 -7.09 -23.01
C ASP A 65 8.27 -7.71 -22.00
N THR A 66 6.96 -7.67 -22.26
CA THR A 66 5.94 -8.32 -21.42
C THR A 66 5.94 -9.83 -21.59
N LEU A 67 6.07 -10.34 -22.83
CA LEU A 67 5.94 -11.77 -23.11
C LEU A 67 7.22 -12.58 -22.93
N LYS A 68 8.40 -11.99 -23.03
CA LYS A 68 9.66 -12.75 -23.07
C LYS A 68 9.94 -13.61 -21.84
N GLY A 69 9.45 -13.21 -20.67
CA GLY A 69 9.53 -14.04 -19.45
C GLY A 69 8.70 -15.32 -19.59
N LEU A 70 7.48 -15.20 -20.14
CA LEU A 70 6.63 -16.34 -20.44
C LEU A 70 7.22 -17.21 -21.55
N LEU A 71 7.82 -16.60 -22.58
CA LEU A 71 8.54 -17.35 -23.63
C LEU A 71 9.69 -18.17 -23.05
N ALA A 72 10.44 -17.62 -22.09
CA ALA A 72 11.50 -18.36 -21.39
C ALA A 72 10.95 -19.57 -20.60
N ILE A 73 9.84 -19.39 -19.88
CA ILE A 73 9.13 -20.49 -19.20
C ILE A 73 8.68 -21.56 -20.21
N LEU A 74 8.09 -21.13 -21.33
CA LEU A 74 7.55 -22.03 -22.35
C LEU A 74 8.64 -22.85 -23.03
N ILE A 75 9.79 -22.23 -23.34
CA ILE A 75 10.93 -22.95 -23.92
C ILE A 75 11.49 -23.95 -22.90
N ALA A 76 11.63 -23.56 -21.63
CA ALA A 76 12.08 -24.48 -20.59
C ALA A 76 11.13 -25.68 -20.43
N TYR A 77 9.81 -25.45 -20.53
CA TYR A 77 8.80 -26.52 -20.52
C TYR A 77 9.01 -27.52 -21.68
N PHE A 78 9.16 -27.02 -22.92
CA PHE A 78 9.37 -27.89 -24.08
C PHE A 78 10.72 -28.64 -24.05
N LEU A 79 11.70 -28.10 -23.33
CA LEU A 79 12.98 -28.77 -23.08
C LEU A 79 12.90 -29.82 -21.96
N GLY A 80 11.73 -30.01 -21.34
CA GLY A 80 11.49 -31.04 -20.33
C GLY A 80 11.98 -30.67 -18.92
N ASN A 81 12.17 -29.39 -18.63
CA ASN A 81 12.59 -28.94 -17.30
C ASN A 81 11.47 -29.08 -16.27
N ASP A 82 11.86 -29.28 -15.01
CA ASP A 82 10.93 -29.24 -13.90
C ASP A 82 10.34 -27.83 -13.67
N PHE A 83 9.29 -27.79 -12.86
CA PHE A 83 8.56 -26.57 -12.51
C PHE A 83 9.47 -25.45 -11.99
N ILE A 84 10.42 -25.75 -11.11
CA ILE A 84 11.29 -24.75 -10.47
C ILE A 84 12.21 -24.13 -11.52
N ILE A 85 12.86 -24.96 -12.34
CA ILE A 85 13.75 -24.49 -13.40
C ILE A 85 12.99 -23.65 -14.42
N MET A 86 11.76 -24.04 -14.79
CA MET A 86 10.90 -23.22 -15.65
C MET A 86 10.72 -21.81 -15.08
N GLN A 87 10.37 -21.68 -13.80
CA GLN A 87 10.18 -20.36 -13.17
C GLN A 87 11.49 -19.56 -13.09
N ILE A 88 12.61 -20.22 -12.81
CA ILE A 88 13.94 -19.59 -12.83
C ILE A 88 14.25 -19.02 -14.21
N CYS A 89 13.91 -19.72 -15.30
CA CYS A 89 14.11 -19.21 -16.66
C CYS A 89 13.32 -17.92 -16.91
N GLY A 90 12.08 -17.83 -16.39
CA GLY A 90 11.28 -16.60 -16.42
C GLY A 90 11.95 -15.45 -15.66
N LEU A 91 12.43 -15.70 -14.43
CA LEU A 91 13.16 -14.70 -13.64
C LEU A 91 14.47 -14.27 -14.33
N MET A 92 15.16 -15.21 -14.98
CA MET A 92 16.38 -14.90 -15.72
C MET A 92 16.13 -14.01 -16.93
N ALA A 93 14.94 -14.03 -17.52
CA ALA A 93 14.56 -13.04 -18.53
C ALA A 93 14.48 -11.61 -17.95
N ILE A 94 14.09 -11.44 -16.68
CA ILE A 94 14.17 -10.14 -15.99
C ILE A 94 15.64 -9.75 -15.81
N VAL A 95 16.47 -10.68 -15.30
CA VAL A 95 17.91 -10.44 -15.10
C VAL A 95 18.59 -10.05 -16.40
N GLY A 96 18.31 -10.75 -17.49
CA GLY A 96 18.82 -10.45 -18.83
C GLY A 96 18.41 -9.07 -19.32
N HIS A 97 17.16 -8.66 -19.09
CA HIS A 97 16.68 -7.34 -19.48
C HIS A 97 17.32 -6.21 -18.67
N VAL A 98 17.58 -6.42 -17.38
CA VAL A 98 18.20 -5.43 -16.50
C VAL A 98 19.70 -5.35 -16.73
N PHE A 99 20.35 -6.51 -16.87
CA PHE A 99 21.80 -6.65 -17.02
C PHE A 99 22.19 -7.37 -18.32
N PRO A 100 21.89 -6.82 -19.51
CA PRO A 100 22.28 -7.41 -20.79
C PRO A 100 23.80 -7.31 -21.02
N PHE A 101 24.47 -8.46 -21.18
CA PHE A 101 25.93 -8.54 -21.25
C PHE A 101 26.53 -7.67 -22.37
N TYR A 102 25.95 -7.69 -23.57
CA TYR A 102 26.46 -6.96 -24.74
C TYR A 102 26.25 -5.44 -24.66
N LEU A 103 25.49 -4.97 -23.66
CA LEU A 103 25.29 -3.56 -23.36
C LEU A 103 26.04 -3.13 -22.10
N LYS A 104 27.10 -3.86 -21.73
CA LYS A 104 27.90 -3.61 -20.51
C LYS A 104 27.02 -3.62 -19.25
N PHE A 105 26.03 -4.52 -19.22
CA PHE A 105 25.07 -4.69 -18.12
C PHE A 105 24.23 -3.44 -17.82
N ARG A 106 24.00 -2.58 -18.82
CA ARG A 106 23.13 -1.40 -18.72
C ARG A 106 21.89 -1.58 -19.58
N GLY A 107 20.84 -2.17 -18.98
CA GLY A 107 19.58 -2.47 -19.65
C GLY A 107 18.41 -1.58 -19.21
N GLY A 108 17.22 -2.18 -19.15
CA GLY A 108 16.01 -1.55 -18.63
C GLY A 108 15.75 -1.91 -17.15
N GLN A 109 14.56 -1.62 -16.66
CA GLN A 109 14.20 -1.85 -15.26
C GLN A 109 13.55 -3.21 -15.00
N GLY A 110 13.07 -3.91 -16.04
CA GLY A 110 12.46 -5.24 -15.88
C GLY A 110 10.97 -5.24 -15.56
N ASN A 111 10.37 -4.07 -15.29
CA ASN A 111 8.94 -3.96 -14.92
C ASN A 111 7.99 -4.65 -15.89
N ALA A 112 8.14 -4.45 -17.21
CA ALA A 112 7.22 -5.05 -18.18
C ALA A 112 7.31 -6.59 -18.16
N THR A 113 8.53 -7.14 -18.07
CA THR A 113 8.77 -8.58 -17.97
C THR A 113 8.23 -9.15 -16.66
N ALA A 114 8.45 -8.45 -15.55
CA ALA A 114 7.92 -8.83 -14.25
C ALA A 114 6.38 -8.79 -14.24
N THR A 115 5.76 -7.76 -14.83
CA THR A 115 4.30 -7.66 -14.96
C THR A 115 3.73 -8.78 -15.83
N GLY A 116 4.38 -9.15 -16.93
CA GLY A 116 3.94 -10.27 -17.76
C GLY A 116 3.94 -11.61 -17.01
N LEU A 117 4.99 -11.88 -16.24
CA LEU A 117 5.07 -13.06 -15.38
C LEU A 117 4.05 -13.00 -14.24
N LEU A 118 3.81 -11.83 -13.66
CA LEU A 118 2.78 -11.63 -12.64
C LEU A 118 1.39 -11.96 -13.18
N LEU A 119 1.06 -11.50 -14.39
CA LEU A 119 -0.19 -11.83 -15.06
C LEU A 119 -0.32 -13.33 -15.33
N TYR A 120 0.77 -13.97 -15.78
CA TYR A 120 0.80 -15.42 -15.93
C TYR A 120 0.46 -16.13 -14.62
N TYR A 121 1.05 -15.74 -13.49
CA TYR A 121 0.72 -16.32 -12.19
C TYR A 121 -0.72 -16.05 -11.77
N LEU A 122 -1.24 -14.84 -11.96
CA LEU A 122 -2.64 -14.52 -11.66
C LEU A 122 -3.61 -15.37 -12.47
N VAL A 123 -3.35 -15.60 -13.76
CA VAL A 123 -4.17 -16.51 -14.58
C VAL A 123 -4.12 -17.93 -14.01
N ASN A 124 -2.96 -18.44 -13.61
CA ASN A 124 -2.87 -19.77 -12.99
C ASN A 124 -3.66 -19.86 -11.68
N TYR A 125 -3.65 -18.82 -10.84
CA TYR A 125 -4.49 -18.79 -9.64
C TYR A 125 -5.99 -18.78 -9.96
N ILE A 126 -6.42 -18.02 -10.98
CA ILE A 126 -7.82 -17.99 -11.44
C ILE A 126 -8.26 -19.38 -11.93
N LEU A 127 -7.38 -20.10 -12.62
CA LEU A 127 -7.68 -21.46 -13.09
C LEU A 127 -7.83 -22.46 -11.94
N ILE A 128 -7.21 -22.21 -10.78
CA ILE A 128 -7.39 -23.02 -9.57
C ILE A 128 -8.72 -22.68 -8.87
N SER A 129 -9.02 -21.40 -8.68
CA SER A 129 -10.29 -20.92 -8.13
C SER A 129 -10.62 -19.51 -8.63
N PHE A 130 -11.91 -19.23 -8.83
CA PHE A 130 -12.40 -17.91 -9.20
C PHE A 130 -12.30 -16.87 -8.07
N ASP A 131 -11.95 -17.27 -6.83
CA ASP A 131 -11.91 -16.36 -5.67
C ASP A 131 -10.98 -15.15 -5.88
N ILE A 132 -9.81 -15.38 -6.48
CA ILE A 132 -8.85 -14.31 -6.77
C ILE A 132 -9.40 -13.28 -7.76
N PHE A 133 -10.37 -13.65 -8.61
CA PHE A 133 -11.01 -12.72 -9.52
C PHE A 133 -11.78 -11.63 -8.75
N TYR A 134 -12.50 -11.99 -7.69
CA TYR A 134 -13.18 -11.02 -6.83
C TYR A 134 -12.20 -10.10 -6.10
N VAL A 135 -11.06 -10.63 -5.66
CA VAL A 135 -9.97 -9.82 -5.10
C VAL A 135 -9.44 -8.83 -6.14
N MET A 136 -9.25 -9.26 -7.39
CA MET A 136 -8.81 -8.36 -8.47
C MET A 136 -9.82 -7.25 -8.74
N LEU A 137 -11.13 -7.56 -8.76
CA LEU A 137 -12.18 -6.53 -8.89
C LEU A 137 -12.12 -5.51 -7.75
N TYR A 138 -11.93 -5.99 -6.52
CA TYR A 138 -11.76 -5.14 -5.35
C TYR A 138 -10.50 -4.25 -5.46
N LEU A 139 -9.37 -4.82 -5.91
CA LEU A 139 -8.14 -4.07 -6.12
C LEU A 139 -8.29 -3.03 -7.24
N ILE A 140 -9.08 -3.29 -8.29
CA ILE A 140 -9.38 -2.31 -9.34
C ILE A 140 -10.06 -1.06 -8.77
N LEU A 141 -10.99 -1.22 -7.83
CA LEU A 141 -11.58 -0.07 -7.13
C LEU A 141 -10.50 0.78 -6.45
N LEU A 142 -9.57 0.15 -5.73
CA LEU A 142 -8.46 0.86 -5.08
C LEU A 142 -7.49 1.48 -6.09
N VAL A 143 -7.21 0.82 -7.23
CA VAL A 143 -6.43 1.38 -8.34
C VAL A 143 -7.08 2.68 -8.80
N VAL A 144 -8.38 2.70 -9.05
CA VAL A 144 -9.09 3.89 -9.53
C VAL A 144 -8.95 5.04 -8.54
N ILE A 145 -9.12 4.79 -7.24
CA ILE A 145 -8.98 5.81 -6.19
C ILE A 145 -7.55 6.39 -6.18
N PHE A 146 -6.53 5.54 -6.03
CA PHE A 146 -5.15 6.02 -5.89
C PHE A 146 -4.53 6.53 -7.20
N ALA A 147 -4.98 6.04 -8.35
CA ALA A 147 -4.57 6.57 -9.65
C ALA A 147 -5.16 7.96 -9.89
N TYR A 148 -6.42 8.19 -9.49
CA TYR A 148 -7.04 9.52 -9.55
C TYR A 148 -6.27 10.54 -8.70
N ILE A 149 -5.93 10.17 -7.47
CA ILE A 149 -5.23 11.04 -6.51
C ILE A 149 -3.80 11.36 -6.98
N SER A 150 -2.98 10.32 -7.19
CA SER A 150 -1.55 10.49 -7.41
C SER A 150 -1.18 10.83 -8.85
N LYS A 151 -2.05 10.47 -9.82
CA LYS A 151 -1.76 10.49 -11.26
C LYS A 151 -0.42 9.82 -11.61
N SER A 152 0.00 8.86 -10.78
CA SER A 152 1.32 8.25 -10.84
C SER A 152 1.23 6.74 -10.68
N GLY A 153 1.63 6.02 -11.73
CA GLY A 153 1.68 4.56 -11.69
C GLY A 153 2.74 3.98 -10.74
N SER A 154 3.68 4.78 -10.22
CA SER A 154 4.74 4.27 -9.33
C SER A 154 4.29 4.08 -7.88
N LEU A 155 3.20 4.72 -7.45
CA LEU A 155 2.64 4.55 -6.11
C LEU A 155 1.72 3.33 -6.01
N LEU A 156 1.05 2.95 -7.09
CA LEU A 156 0.08 1.85 -7.09
C LEU A 156 0.69 0.52 -6.62
N PRO A 157 1.87 0.07 -7.10
CA PRO A 157 2.47 -1.18 -6.61
C PRO A 157 2.85 -1.13 -5.13
N ILE A 158 3.18 0.05 -4.60
CA ILE A 158 3.56 0.18 -3.18
C ILE A 158 2.35 -0.02 -2.28
N ILE A 159 1.19 0.48 -2.69
CA ILE A 159 -0.04 0.44 -1.90
C ILE A 159 -0.76 -0.89 -2.07
N LEU A 160 -0.86 -1.40 -3.31
CA LEU A 160 -1.80 -2.47 -3.65
C LEU A 160 -1.17 -3.86 -3.66
N PHE A 161 0.13 -3.99 -3.97
CA PHE A 161 0.75 -5.31 -4.08
C PHE A 161 0.94 -6.02 -2.74
N PRO A 162 1.18 -5.33 -1.60
CA PRO A 162 1.12 -6.00 -0.30
C PRO A 162 -0.23 -6.66 -0.05
N LEU A 163 -1.35 -5.99 -0.42
CA LEU A 163 -2.69 -6.55 -0.29
C LEU A 163 -2.89 -7.75 -1.23
N LEU A 164 -2.48 -7.62 -2.49
CA LEU A 164 -2.55 -8.72 -3.46
C LEU A 164 -1.76 -9.95 -2.99
N GLY A 165 -0.55 -9.73 -2.48
CA GLY A 165 0.27 -10.78 -1.88
C GLY A 165 -0.44 -11.47 -0.73
N PHE A 166 -0.93 -10.68 0.24
CA PHE A 166 -1.70 -11.19 1.38
C PHE A 166 -2.89 -12.05 0.93
N SER A 167 -3.71 -11.57 0.00
CA SER A 167 -4.85 -12.32 -0.53
C SER A 167 -4.44 -13.64 -1.20
N VAL A 168 -3.38 -13.65 -2.00
CA VAL A 168 -2.89 -14.87 -2.66
C VAL A 168 -2.42 -15.90 -1.63
N PHE A 169 -1.70 -15.49 -0.58
CA PHE A 169 -1.27 -16.42 0.47
C PHE A 169 -2.42 -17.00 1.28
N LEU A 170 -3.48 -16.21 1.52
CA LEU A 170 -4.68 -16.71 2.20
C LEU A 170 -5.42 -17.73 1.35
N LEU A 171 -5.62 -17.45 0.07
CA LEU A 171 -6.40 -18.29 -0.84
C LEU A 171 -5.64 -19.53 -1.32
N TYR A 172 -4.32 -19.43 -1.50
CA TYR A 172 -3.49 -20.49 -2.09
C TYR A 172 -2.21 -20.76 -1.26
N PRO A 173 -2.31 -21.07 0.04
CA PRO A 173 -1.15 -21.13 0.94
C PRO A 173 -0.07 -22.14 0.52
N THR A 174 -0.47 -23.22 -0.15
CA THR A 174 0.42 -24.32 -0.56
C THR A 174 0.89 -24.24 -2.01
N SER A 175 0.54 -23.18 -2.76
CA SER A 175 0.90 -23.06 -4.17
C SER A 175 2.40 -22.93 -4.37
N GLY A 176 2.96 -23.76 -5.26
CA GLY A 176 4.37 -23.67 -5.68
C GLY A 176 4.73 -22.35 -6.39
N PHE A 177 3.74 -21.62 -6.90
CA PHE A 177 3.94 -20.30 -7.52
C PHE A 177 4.21 -19.19 -6.50
N ASN A 178 3.86 -19.36 -5.22
CA ASN A 178 3.90 -18.29 -4.22
C ASN A 178 5.28 -17.65 -4.07
N LEU A 179 6.36 -18.46 -4.06
CA LEU A 179 7.73 -17.95 -3.94
C LEU A 179 8.07 -16.98 -5.08
N PHE A 180 7.82 -17.40 -6.33
CA PHE A 180 8.12 -16.61 -7.52
C PHE A 180 7.21 -15.38 -7.61
N PHE A 181 5.94 -15.54 -7.25
CA PHE A 181 4.99 -14.43 -7.17
C PHE A 181 5.46 -13.33 -6.22
N VAL A 182 5.91 -13.68 -5.01
CA VAL A 182 6.46 -12.71 -4.05
C VAL A 182 7.70 -12.02 -4.58
N ILE A 183 8.62 -12.76 -5.20
CA ILE A 183 9.83 -12.17 -5.81
C ILE A 183 9.45 -11.09 -6.83
N LEU A 184 8.43 -11.35 -7.66
CA LEU A 184 7.94 -10.37 -8.63
C LEU A 184 7.27 -9.16 -7.96
N LEU A 185 6.43 -9.38 -6.94
CA LEU A 185 5.81 -8.29 -6.18
C LEU A 185 6.89 -7.39 -5.56
N LEU A 186 7.88 -7.99 -4.89
CA LEU A 186 8.99 -7.27 -4.28
C LEU A 186 9.80 -6.48 -5.30
N HIS A 187 10.11 -7.08 -6.46
CA HIS A 187 10.82 -6.40 -7.54
C HIS A 187 10.05 -5.16 -8.04
N ILE A 188 8.77 -5.31 -8.38
CA ILE A 188 7.96 -4.22 -8.92
C ILE A 188 7.73 -3.14 -7.86
N THR A 189 7.45 -3.52 -6.61
CA THR A 189 7.29 -2.58 -5.49
C THR A 189 8.59 -1.83 -5.19
N THR A 190 9.75 -2.49 -5.24
CA THR A 190 11.05 -1.85 -5.05
C THR A 190 11.32 -0.80 -6.14
N ILE A 191 11.03 -1.12 -7.40
CA ILE A 191 11.18 -0.15 -8.50
C ILE A 191 10.18 1.00 -8.37
N GLY A 192 8.95 0.72 -7.95
CA GLY A 192 7.96 1.74 -7.60
C GLY A 192 8.49 2.68 -6.53
N MET A 193 9.04 2.14 -5.44
CA MET A 193 9.63 2.90 -4.34
C MET A 193 10.82 3.74 -4.81
N TYR A 194 11.73 3.15 -5.58
CA TYR A 194 12.86 3.87 -6.19
C TYR A 194 12.39 5.07 -7.02
N LYS A 195 11.35 4.90 -7.86
CA LYS A 195 10.78 5.99 -8.67
C LYS A 195 10.12 7.07 -7.82
N VAL A 196 9.36 6.68 -6.79
CA VAL A 196 8.72 7.64 -5.89
C VAL A 196 9.77 8.54 -5.22
N ILE A 197 10.88 7.95 -4.77
CA ILE A 197 11.99 8.67 -4.13
C ILE A 197 12.73 9.55 -5.15
N THR A 198 13.17 8.98 -6.27
CA THR A 198 14.03 9.69 -7.25
C THR A 198 13.29 10.76 -8.04
N GLU A 199 12.05 10.49 -8.44
CA GLU A 199 11.20 11.45 -9.17
C GLU A 199 10.41 12.37 -8.22
N LYS A 200 10.64 12.28 -6.89
CA LYS A 200 9.95 13.06 -5.86
C LYS A 200 8.44 13.10 -6.10
N LYS A 201 7.81 11.94 -6.27
CA LYS A 201 6.37 11.86 -6.59
C LYS A 201 5.50 12.24 -5.42
N LEU A 202 5.96 11.99 -4.20
CA LEU A 202 5.27 12.32 -2.96
C LEU A 202 6.08 13.39 -2.23
N VAL A 203 5.64 14.65 -2.36
CA VAL A 203 6.30 15.81 -1.77
C VAL A 203 5.32 16.51 -0.86
N ILE A 204 5.68 16.69 0.40
CA ILE A 204 4.93 17.46 1.38
C ILE A 204 5.78 18.68 1.71
N THR A 205 5.27 19.87 1.40
CA THR A 205 5.96 21.15 1.64
C THR A 205 5.52 21.83 2.93
N ASP A 206 4.50 21.31 3.62
CA ASP A 206 3.97 21.90 4.84
C ASP A 206 4.96 21.79 6.01
N GLU A 207 5.51 22.93 6.45
CA GLU A 207 6.49 22.99 7.53
C GLU A 207 5.94 22.50 8.87
N THR A 208 4.65 22.71 9.13
CA THR A 208 4.03 22.29 10.40
C THR A 208 3.93 20.77 10.49
N PHE A 209 3.66 20.12 9.36
CA PHE A 209 3.68 18.67 9.21
C PHE A 209 5.10 18.14 9.33
N LEU A 210 6.06 18.73 8.60
CA LEU A 210 7.46 18.28 8.64
C LEU A 210 8.08 18.41 10.03
N ALA A 211 7.73 19.41 10.82
CA ALA A 211 8.18 19.53 12.21
C ALA A 211 7.63 18.41 13.13
N HIS A 212 6.53 17.77 12.74
CA HIS A 212 5.76 16.89 13.62
C HIS A 212 5.31 15.58 12.96
N TRP A 213 5.97 15.16 11.88
CA TRP A 213 5.60 13.98 11.09
C TRP A 213 5.58 12.70 11.93
N TRP A 214 6.47 12.60 12.92
CA TRP A 214 6.58 11.47 13.84
C TRP A 214 5.27 11.22 14.61
N ARG A 215 4.44 12.26 14.81
CA ARG A 215 3.14 12.13 15.46
C ARG A 215 2.12 11.39 14.60
N VAL A 216 2.24 11.46 13.28
CA VAL A 216 1.43 10.66 12.36
C VAL A 216 1.98 9.23 12.32
N ALA A 217 3.31 9.08 12.25
CA ALA A 217 3.97 7.78 12.21
C ALA A 217 3.78 6.94 13.48
N ILE A 218 3.61 7.57 14.65
CA ILE A 218 3.42 6.85 15.93
C ILE A 218 1.96 6.42 16.15
N ARG A 219 0.98 6.94 15.40
CA ARG A 219 -0.44 6.58 15.64
C ARG A 219 -0.75 5.10 15.49
N PRO A 220 -0.19 4.35 14.53
CA PRO A 220 -0.36 2.89 14.49
C PRO A 220 0.09 2.17 15.77
N VAL A 221 1.04 2.73 16.54
CA VAL A 221 1.46 2.18 17.84
C VAL A 221 0.31 2.21 18.85
N SER A 222 -0.65 3.13 18.72
CA SER A 222 -1.84 3.13 19.58
C SER A 222 -2.73 1.89 19.38
N LEU A 223 -2.64 1.22 18.23
CA LEU A 223 -3.34 -0.05 17.98
C LEU A 223 -2.74 -1.21 18.80
N LEU A 224 -1.59 -1.02 19.46
CA LEU A 224 -1.06 -2.02 20.40
C LEU A 224 -2.06 -2.34 21.50
N PHE A 225 -2.83 -1.36 21.99
CA PHE A 225 -3.88 -1.61 22.98
C PHE A 225 -4.93 -2.62 22.50
N LEU A 226 -5.17 -2.69 21.19
CA LEU A 226 -6.08 -3.67 20.58
C LEU A 226 -5.42 -5.05 20.48
N LEU A 227 -4.13 -5.12 20.17
CA LEU A 227 -3.39 -6.39 20.23
C LEU A 227 -3.42 -6.98 21.65
N PHE A 228 -3.28 -6.15 22.68
CA PHE A 228 -3.48 -6.58 24.07
C PHE A 228 -4.88 -7.12 24.31
N TYR A 229 -5.90 -6.60 23.62
CA TYR A 229 -7.28 -7.05 23.78
C TYR A 229 -7.57 -8.42 23.16
N PHE A 230 -6.78 -8.86 22.17
CA PHE A 230 -6.83 -10.25 21.70
C PHE A 230 -6.18 -11.25 22.66
N ILE A 231 -5.35 -10.79 23.60
CA ILE A 231 -4.58 -11.65 24.53
C ILE A 231 -5.17 -11.61 25.94
N TYR A 232 -5.68 -10.46 26.38
CA TYR A 232 -6.17 -10.20 27.74
C TYR A 232 -7.67 -9.88 27.75
N SER A 233 -8.29 -10.02 28.92
CA SER A 233 -9.72 -9.74 29.08
C SER A 233 -10.06 -8.25 28.89
N LYS A 234 -11.29 -7.97 28.46
CA LYS A 234 -11.85 -6.61 28.28
C LYS A 234 -11.58 -5.70 29.48
N THR A 235 -11.76 -6.23 30.68
CA THR A 235 -11.53 -5.49 31.93
C THR A 235 -10.08 -5.04 32.08
N VAL A 236 -9.12 -5.92 31.79
CA VAL A 236 -7.67 -5.60 31.89
C VAL A 236 -7.30 -4.49 30.91
N VAL A 237 -7.79 -4.58 29.68
CA VAL A 237 -7.54 -3.56 28.65
C VAL A 237 -8.18 -2.22 29.02
N LEU A 238 -9.43 -2.24 29.50
CA LEU A 238 -10.11 -1.02 29.97
C LEU A 238 -9.37 -0.38 31.15
N MET A 239 -8.86 -1.16 32.10
CA MET A 239 -8.04 -0.63 33.20
C MET A 239 -6.76 0.03 32.67
N LEU A 240 -6.05 -0.63 31.75
CA LEU A 240 -4.81 -0.11 31.17
C LEU A 240 -5.06 1.20 30.41
N ILE A 241 -6.02 1.21 29.47
CA ILE A 241 -6.39 2.41 28.71
C ILE A 241 -6.91 3.49 29.66
N GLY A 242 -7.71 3.13 30.65
CA GLY A 242 -8.28 4.04 31.65
C GLY A 242 -7.22 4.74 32.49
N ILE A 243 -6.20 4.02 32.98
CA ILE A 243 -5.08 4.61 33.74
C ILE A 243 -4.33 5.62 32.86
N VAL A 244 -3.97 5.23 31.63
CA VAL A 244 -3.26 6.12 30.71
C VAL A 244 -4.14 7.33 30.36
N CYS A 245 -5.42 7.12 30.08
CA CYS A 245 -6.39 8.16 29.79
C CYS A 245 -6.52 9.15 30.96
N LEU A 246 -6.64 8.68 32.20
CA LEU A 246 -6.73 9.52 33.39
C LEU A 246 -5.46 10.37 33.58
N CYS A 247 -4.27 9.82 33.33
CA CYS A 247 -3.04 10.58 33.36
C CYS A 247 -3.07 11.73 32.34
N PHE A 248 -3.51 11.47 31.10
CA PHE A 248 -3.61 12.50 30.05
C PHE A 248 -4.69 13.54 30.34
N VAL A 249 -5.85 13.13 30.86
CA VAL A 249 -6.91 14.04 31.31
C VAL A 249 -6.40 14.93 32.44
N PHE A 250 -5.71 14.37 33.43
CA PHE A 250 -5.12 15.15 34.54
C PHE A 250 -4.10 16.18 34.02
N LEU A 251 -3.25 15.78 33.07
CA LEU A 251 -2.30 16.69 32.43
C LEU A 251 -3.01 17.82 31.69
N ASP A 252 -4.07 17.53 30.92
CA ASP A 252 -4.84 18.54 30.22
C ASP A 252 -5.60 19.48 31.17
N ILE A 253 -6.21 18.95 32.24
CA ILE A 253 -6.86 19.76 33.28
C ILE A 253 -5.82 20.68 33.94
N SER A 254 -4.70 20.13 34.41
CA SER A 254 -3.62 20.92 35.05
C SER A 254 -3.11 22.03 34.13
N ARG A 255 -3.03 21.75 32.83
CA ARG A 255 -2.63 22.69 31.77
C ARG A 255 -3.67 23.78 31.52
N LEU A 256 -4.97 23.46 31.57
CA LEU A 256 -6.05 24.41 31.34
C LEU A 256 -6.31 25.32 32.55
N PHE A 257 -6.08 24.82 33.76
CA PHE A 257 -6.25 25.60 35.00
C PHE A 257 -5.05 26.51 35.32
N SER A 258 -3.82 26.11 34.97
CA SER A 258 -2.61 26.89 35.27
C SER A 258 -1.94 27.42 34.01
N ARG A 259 -1.89 28.74 33.87
CA ARG A 259 -1.17 29.42 32.78
C ARG A 259 0.32 29.08 32.77
N GLN A 260 0.94 28.93 33.94
CA GLN A 260 2.34 28.52 34.08
C GLN A 260 2.57 27.09 33.58
N THR A 261 1.67 26.17 33.93
CA THR A 261 1.72 24.78 33.46
C THR A 261 1.46 24.70 31.96
N ASN A 262 0.56 25.54 31.44
CA ASN A 262 0.33 25.66 30.01
C ASN A 262 1.58 26.08 29.27
N GLU A 263 2.21 27.19 29.67
CA GLU A 263 3.45 27.67 29.06
C GLU A 263 4.58 26.64 29.20
N LEU A 264 4.74 25.98 30.35
CA LEU A 264 5.73 24.91 30.53
C LEU A 264 5.50 23.75 29.54
N LEU A 265 4.28 23.21 29.47
CA LEU A 265 3.98 22.00 28.69
C LEU A 265 3.87 22.28 27.19
N THR A 266 3.46 23.47 26.76
CA THR A 266 3.33 23.81 25.33
C THR A 266 4.58 24.51 24.77
N VAL A 267 5.26 25.35 25.55
CA VAL A 267 6.40 26.16 25.07
C VAL A 267 7.75 25.54 25.42
N LYS A 268 7.91 24.96 26.62
CA LYS A 268 9.18 24.32 27.02
C LYS A 268 9.23 22.84 26.63
N ILE A 269 8.13 22.10 26.80
CA ILE A 269 8.00 20.69 26.36
C ILE A 269 7.31 20.62 24.98
N LYS A 270 7.91 21.25 23.96
CA LYS A 270 7.38 21.39 22.58
C LYS A 270 7.02 20.07 21.86
N LYS A 271 7.25 18.91 22.48
CA LYS A 271 7.07 17.59 21.85
C LYS A 271 5.69 16.98 22.07
N ILE A 272 4.91 17.39 23.09
CA ILE A 272 3.67 16.67 23.43
C ILE A 272 2.42 17.37 22.85
N PHE A 273 2.25 18.68 23.08
CA PHE A 273 1.02 19.42 22.72
C PHE A 273 1.19 20.28 21.45
N ARG A 274 0.10 20.57 20.72
CA ARG A 274 0.13 21.38 19.47
C ARG A 274 -0.08 22.87 19.77
N LYS A 275 0.49 23.74 18.93
CA LYS A 275 0.02 25.14 18.83
C LYS A 275 -1.47 25.15 18.45
N GLY A 276 -2.28 25.87 19.23
CA GLY A 276 -3.74 25.92 19.08
C GLY A 276 -4.52 24.94 19.96
N GLU A 277 -3.86 24.00 20.65
CA GLU A 277 -4.50 23.18 21.70
C GLU A 277 -4.45 23.85 23.08
N GLU A 278 -3.92 25.06 23.19
CA GLU A 278 -3.67 25.76 24.46
C GLU A 278 -4.92 25.94 25.32
N LYS A 279 -6.10 26.06 24.70
CA LYS A 279 -7.38 26.32 25.38
C LYS A 279 -8.39 25.18 25.25
N LYS A 280 -7.97 24.03 24.74
CA LYS A 280 -8.85 22.88 24.49
C LYS A 280 -8.14 21.60 24.95
N PHE A 281 -8.92 20.54 25.18
CA PHE A 281 -8.32 19.20 25.37
C PHE A 281 -7.46 18.82 24.16
N SER A 282 -6.36 18.13 24.43
CA SER A 282 -5.44 17.71 23.38
C SER A 282 -6.03 16.61 22.52
N SER A 283 -5.59 16.54 21.26
CA SER A 283 -5.96 15.47 20.34
C SER A 283 -5.62 14.07 20.86
N MET A 284 -4.59 13.92 21.70
CA MET A 284 -4.22 12.64 22.32
C MET A 284 -5.17 12.24 23.45
N THR A 285 -5.56 13.18 24.30
CA THR A 285 -6.55 12.91 25.36
C THR A 285 -7.89 12.52 24.76
N LEU A 286 -8.37 13.26 23.75
CA LEU A 286 -9.63 12.93 23.07
C LEU A 286 -9.59 11.57 22.36
N PHE A 287 -8.44 11.22 21.77
CA PHE A 287 -8.21 9.89 21.20
C PHE A 287 -8.30 8.77 22.27
N LEU A 288 -7.64 8.94 23.42
CA LEU A 288 -7.66 7.95 24.50
C LEU A 288 -9.04 7.79 25.13
N ILE A 289 -9.76 8.90 25.34
CA ILE A 289 -11.16 8.87 25.80
C ILE A 289 -12.02 8.11 24.78
N SER A 290 -11.89 8.43 23.50
CA SER A 290 -12.64 7.75 22.45
C SER A 290 -12.33 6.26 22.38
N THR A 291 -11.04 5.89 22.48
CA THR A 291 -10.59 4.49 22.53
C THR A 291 -11.20 3.75 23.73
N PHE A 292 -11.18 4.37 24.91
CA PHE A 292 -11.80 3.81 26.11
C PHE A 292 -13.30 3.58 25.93
N ILE A 293 -14.02 4.59 25.42
CA ILE A 293 -15.46 4.50 25.15
C ILE A 293 -15.75 3.41 24.11
N LEU A 294 -14.94 3.31 23.05
CA LEU A 294 -15.11 2.29 22.03
C LEU A 294 -15.00 0.88 22.59
N VAL A 295 -13.91 0.60 23.32
CA VAL A 295 -13.69 -0.70 23.94
C VAL A 295 -14.78 -0.99 24.97
N LEU A 296 -15.26 0.03 25.70
CA LEU A 296 -16.31 -0.12 26.69
C LEU A 296 -17.65 -0.51 26.05
N LEU A 297 -18.09 0.24 25.03
CA LEU A 297 -19.42 0.16 24.45
C LEU A 297 -19.57 -0.93 23.38
N PHE A 298 -18.52 -1.19 22.62
CA PHE A 298 -18.58 -2.08 21.46
C PHE A 298 -17.86 -3.41 21.70
N GLU A 299 -18.16 -4.37 20.85
CA GLU A 299 -17.43 -5.63 20.72
C GLU A 299 -16.06 -5.37 20.10
N ILE A 300 -15.12 -6.30 20.29
CA ILE A 300 -13.70 -6.09 19.96
C ILE A 300 -13.50 -5.85 18.47
N GLU A 301 -14.29 -6.50 17.64
CA GLU A 301 -14.28 -6.42 16.18
C GLU A 301 -14.60 -4.99 15.75
N ILE A 302 -15.75 -4.46 16.19
CA ILE A 302 -16.21 -3.10 15.85
C ILE A 302 -15.27 -2.04 16.42
N ALA A 303 -14.85 -2.19 17.69
CA ALA A 303 -13.91 -1.26 18.31
C ALA A 303 -12.57 -1.22 17.55
N THR A 304 -12.05 -2.39 17.16
CA THR A 304 -10.81 -2.52 16.40
C THR A 304 -10.92 -1.86 15.05
N VAL A 305 -11.96 -2.21 14.27
CA VAL A 305 -12.20 -1.65 12.93
C VAL A 305 -12.32 -0.14 12.98
N SER A 306 -13.08 0.39 13.94
CA SER A 306 -13.30 1.83 14.05
C SER A 306 -12.01 2.61 14.38
N LEU A 307 -11.16 2.06 15.26
CA LEU A 307 -9.86 2.66 15.56
C LEU A 307 -8.88 2.56 14.39
N PHE A 308 -8.90 1.44 13.65
CA PHE A 308 -8.12 1.29 12.42
C PHE A 308 -8.54 2.34 11.39
N PHE A 309 -9.84 2.59 11.22
CA PHE A 309 -10.34 3.59 10.29
C PHE A 309 -9.87 4.99 10.67
N LEU A 310 -9.91 5.35 11.95
CA LEU A 310 -9.34 6.62 12.41
C LEU A 310 -7.84 6.72 12.11
N VAL A 311 -7.06 5.71 12.52
CA VAL A 311 -5.59 5.77 12.46
C VAL A 311 -5.09 5.82 11.02
N PHE A 312 -5.52 4.89 10.18
CA PHE A 312 -5.04 4.80 8.80
C PHE A 312 -5.76 5.78 7.88
N GLY A 313 -7.06 6.02 8.11
CA GLY A 313 -7.84 7.01 7.38
C GLY A 313 -7.28 8.43 7.52
N ASP A 314 -7.06 8.91 8.76
CA ASP A 314 -6.45 10.23 8.98
C ASP A 314 -5.01 10.30 8.45
N MET A 315 -4.22 9.23 8.63
CA MET A 315 -2.85 9.19 8.13
C MET A 315 -2.79 9.35 6.61
N PHE A 316 -3.54 8.53 5.86
CA PHE A 316 -3.57 8.62 4.40
C PHE A 316 -4.23 9.90 3.94
N GLY A 317 -5.36 10.29 4.54
CA GLY A 317 -6.06 11.51 4.19
C GLY A 317 -5.18 12.76 4.34
N LYS A 318 -4.40 12.83 5.42
CA LYS A 318 -3.45 13.93 5.64
C LYS A 318 -2.26 13.89 4.70
N ILE A 319 -1.62 12.72 4.51
CA ILE A 319 -0.45 12.58 3.63
C ILE A 319 -0.81 12.94 2.19
N PHE A 320 -1.87 12.36 1.65
CA PHE A 320 -2.29 12.58 0.27
C PHE A 320 -2.98 13.93 0.08
N GLY A 321 -3.71 14.43 1.09
CA GLY A 321 -4.27 15.78 1.06
C GLY A 321 -3.19 16.87 1.00
N LEU A 322 -2.09 16.72 1.73
CA LEU A 322 -0.97 17.65 1.66
C LEU A 322 -0.11 17.48 0.39
N ALA A 323 0.05 16.25 -0.09
CA ALA A 323 0.89 15.97 -1.26
C ALA A 323 0.19 16.24 -2.61
N TYR A 324 -1.12 16.00 -2.69
CA TYR A 324 -1.89 16.01 -3.95
C TYR A 324 -3.17 16.84 -3.89
N GLY A 325 -3.51 17.44 -2.75
CA GLY A 325 -4.74 18.21 -2.58
C GLY A 325 -4.86 19.35 -3.58
N ARG A 326 -5.86 19.27 -4.46
CA ARG A 326 -6.16 20.31 -5.47
C ARG A 326 -7.58 20.81 -5.32
N HIS A 327 -8.52 19.91 -5.07
CA HIS A 327 -9.94 20.25 -4.99
C HIS A 327 -10.36 20.35 -3.53
N LYS A 328 -10.85 21.53 -3.13
CA LYS A 328 -11.31 21.78 -1.76
C LYS A 328 -12.73 21.24 -1.56
N ILE A 329 -12.96 20.61 -0.41
CA ILE A 329 -14.27 20.21 0.09
C ILE A 329 -14.33 20.62 1.56
N LEU A 330 -15.14 21.63 1.87
CA LEU A 330 -15.14 22.29 3.19
C LEU A 330 -13.71 22.70 3.59
N ASP A 331 -13.27 22.35 4.78
CA ASP A 331 -11.91 22.63 5.29
C ASP A 331 -10.86 21.60 4.83
N LYS A 332 -11.28 20.59 4.07
CA LYS A 332 -10.45 19.45 3.63
C LYS A 332 -10.28 19.45 2.11
N THR A 333 -9.65 18.41 1.59
CA THR A 333 -9.40 18.22 0.14
C THR A 333 -10.06 16.93 -0.33
N LEU A 334 -10.67 16.92 -1.51
CA LEU A 334 -11.22 15.72 -2.12
C LEU A 334 -10.19 14.59 -2.20
N GLU A 335 -8.95 14.90 -2.60
CA GLU A 335 -7.88 13.91 -2.68
C GLU A 335 -7.55 13.28 -1.33
N GLY A 336 -7.56 14.10 -0.26
CA GLY A 336 -7.40 13.63 1.12
C GLY A 336 -8.57 12.74 1.55
N THR A 337 -9.81 13.16 1.32
CA THR A 337 -11.00 12.35 1.66
C THR A 337 -11.03 11.02 0.89
N LEU A 338 -10.67 11.03 -0.39
CA LEU A 338 -10.56 9.80 -1.19
C LEU A 338 -9.42 8.90 -0.71
N ALA A 339 -8.28 9.47 -0.30
CA ALA A 339 -7.19 8.70 0.28
C ALA A 339 -7.57 8.07 1.62
N HIS A 340 -8.35 8.79 2.44
CA HIS A 340 -8.94 8.26 3.67
C HIS A 340 -9.82 7.05 3.34
N LEU A 341 -10.78 7.21 2.43
CA LEU A 341 -11.66 6.11 2.01
C LEU A 341 -10.86 4.92 1.45
N GLY A 342 -9.87 5.19 0.59
CA GLY A 342 -9.00 4.16 0.03
C GLY A 342 -8.19 3.40 1.08
N ALA A 343 -7.71 4.08 2.12
CA ALA A 343 -7.00 3.45 3.23
C ALA A 343 -7.93 2.59 4.08
N VAL A 344 -9.11 3.11 4.41
CA VAL A 344 -10.12 2.40 5.17
C VAL A 344 -10.57 1.13 4.46
N LEU A 345 -10.77 1.18 3.14
CA LEU A 345 -11.02 0.00 2.32
C LEU A 345 -9.82 -0.96 2.35
N LEU A 346 -8.63 -0.48 1.99
CA LEU A 346 -7.39 -1.28 1.95
C LEU A 346 -7.15 -2.08 3.24
N PHE A 347 -7.19 -1.41 4.40
CA PHE A 347 -6.99 -2.06 5.69
C PHE A 347 -8.23 -2.81 6.16
N GLY A 348 -9.44 -2.33 5.82
CA GLY A 348 -10.69 -3.01 6.10
C GLY A 348 -10.76 -4.40 5.46
N TYR A 349 -10.21 -4.59 4.26
CA TYR A 349 -10.09 -5.93 3.65
C TYR A 349 -9.18 -6.87 4.47
N ILE A 350 -8.08 -6.36 5.03
CA ILE A 350 -7.20 -7.17 5.90
C ILE A 350 -7.96 -7.57 7.17
N LEU A 351 -8.71 -6.62 7.75
CA LEU A 351 -9.53 -6.87 8.93
C LEU A 351 -10.67 -7.86 8.66
N TYR A 352 -11.33 -7.77 7.51
CA TYR A 352 -12.36 -8.73 7.08
C TYR A 352 -11.88 -10.19 7.09
N ASN A 353 -10.61 -10.41 6.72
CA ASN A 353 -10.03 -11.75 6.65
C ASN A 353 -9.38 -12.20 7.98
N THR A 354 -9.40 -11.35 9.01
CA THR A 354 -8.74 -11.62 10.30
C THR A 354 -9.69 -11.52 11.50
N LEU A 355 -10.81 -10.81 11.35
CA LEU A 355 -11.85 -10.62 12.35
C LEU A 355 -13.17 -11.19 11.84
N ASP A 356 -14.02 -11.67 12.75
CA ASP A 356 -15.36 -12.15 12.44
C ASP A 356 -16.31 -10.96 12.30
N ILE A 357 -16.21 -10.26 11.17
CA ILE A 357 -17.05 -9.09 10.87
C ILE A 357 -17.57 -9.17 9.43
N SER A 358 -18.84 -8.82 9.24
CA SER A 358 -19.45 -8.85 7.91
C SER A 358 -18.84 -7.77 7.00
N LEU A 359 -18.81 -8.08 5.70
CA LEU A 359 -18.34 -7.13 4.68
C LEU A 359 -19.24 -5.88 4.64
N VAL A 360 -20.54 -6.03 4.90
CA VAL A 360 -21.49 -4.91 4.90
C VAL A 360 -21.17 -3.95 6.04
N VAL A 361 -20.96 -4.46 7.25
CA VAL A 361 -20.59 -3.64 8.42
C VAL A 361 -19.29 -2.87 8.15
N LEU A 362 -18.28 -3.52 7.58
CA LEU A 362 -17.02 -2.86 7.22
C LEU A 362 -17.20 -1.74 6.19
N ILE A 363 -17.97 -1.98 5.12
CA ILE A 363 -18.21 -0.99 4.07
C ILE A 363 -18.97 0.22 4.64
N VAL A 364 -20.04 -0.03 5.40
CA VAL A 364 -20.85 1.05 5.97
C VAL A 364 -20.04 1.88 6.98
N GLY A 365 -19.31 1.22 7.88
CA GLY A 365 -18.41 1.91 8.80
C GLY A 365 -17.32 2.70 8.08
N GLY A 366 -16.83 2.14 6.97
CA GLY A 366 -15.73 2.69 6.20
C GLY A 366 -16.11 3.89 5.35
N ILE A 367 -17.36 3.95 4.87
CA ILE A 367 -17.95 5.13 4.23
C ILE A 367 -18.27 6.20 5.28
N THR A 368 -18.73 5.78 6.47
CA THR A 368 -19.05 6.69 7.57
C THR A 368 -17.82 7.47 8.06
N SER A 369 -16.64 6.85 8.08
CA SER A 369 -15.40 7.44 8.58
C SER A 369 -14.99 8.76 7.88
N PRO A 370 -14.82 8.81 6.54
CA PRO A 370 -14.51 10.04 5.83
C PRO A 370 -15.67 11.05 5.84
N ILE A 371 -16.93 10.60 5.94
CA ILE A 371 -18.08 11.51 6.11
C ILE A 371 -18.01 12.20 7.47
N ALA A 372 -17.74 11.46 8.54
CA ALA A 372 -17.59 12.00 9.88
C ALA A 372 -16.45 13.02 9.96
N GLU A 373 -15.36 12.82 9.21
CA GLU A 373 -14.25 13.80 9.10
C GLU A 373 -14.68 15.10 8.39
N LEU A 374 -15.63 15.03 7.46
CA LEU A 374 -16.12 16.20 6.72
C LEU A 374 -17.18 17.00 7.49
N LEU A 375 -17.87 16.39 8.45
CA LEU A 375 -18.96 17.05 9.16
C LEU A 375 -18.43 18.14 10.12
N PRO A 376 -18.96 19.38 10.06
CA PRO A 376 -18.52 20.49 10.93
C PRO A 376 -19.16 20.38 12.33
N ILE A 377 -18.92 19.29 13.04
CA ILE A 377 -19.56 18.97 14.35
C ILE A 377 -18.96 19.82 15.49
N GLY A 378 -17.83 20.51 15.25
CA GLY A 378 -17.15 21.33 16.25
C GLY A 378 -16.40 20.51 17.32
N VAL A 379 -16.47 19.17 17.24
CA VAL A 379 -15.74 18.20 18.06
C VAL A 379 -14.56 17.65 17.25
N ASN A 380 -13.46 17.31 17.93
CA ASN A 380 -12.24 16.82 17.30
C ASN A 380 -12.46 15.49 16.57
N ASP A 381 -11.93 15.40 15.35
CA ASP A 381 -12.00 14.21 14.48
C ASP A 381 -11.52 12.93 15.19
N ASN A 382 -10.52 13.02 16.08
CA ASN A 382 -10.01 11.89 16.87
C ASN A 382 -11.02 11.30 17.86
N PHE A 383 -12.12 12.02 18.13
CA PHE A 383 -13.22 11.54 18.96
C PHE A 383 -14.43 11.19 18.09
N THR A 384 -14.75 12.05 17.13
CA THR A 384 -15.98 11.94 16.33
C THR A 384 -15.96 10.75 15.39
N ILE A 385 -14.89 10.58 14.60
CA ILE A 385 -14.75 9.50 13.60
C ILE A 385 -14.95 8.11 14.23
N PRO A 386 -14.15 7.71 15.24
CA PRO A 386 -14.25 6.38 15.84
C PRO A 386 -15.63 6.11 16.45
N ILE A 387 -16.22 7.09 17.15
CA ILE A 387 -17.54 6.90 17.78
C ILE A 387 -18.64 6.79 16.74
N MET A 388 -18.64 7.64 15.71
CA MET A 388 -19.64 7.58 14.65
C MET A 388 -19.54 6.29 13.84
N SER A 389 -18.35 5.94 13.37
CA SER A 389 -18.13 4.69 12.62
C SER A 389 -18.49 3.47 13.45
N GLY A 390 -18.07 3.40 14.73
CA GLY A 390 -18.40 2.31 15.64
C GLY A 390 -19.90 2.18 15.89
N THR A 391 -20.59 3.31 16.09
CA THR A 391 -22.04 3.33 16.29
C THR A 391 -22.78 2.81 15.05
N VAL A 392 -22.43 3.33 13.86
CA VAL A 392 -23.08 2.90 12.62
C VAL A 392 -22.82 1.41 12.34
N MET A 393 -21.58 0.95 12.58
CA MET A 393 -21.24 -0.47 12.45
C MET A 393 -22.07 -1.34 13.40
N ARG A 394 -22.20 -0.95 14.68
CA ARG A 394 -23.01 -1.70 15.64
C ARG A 394 -24.49 -1.73 15.28
N VAL A 395 -25.01 -0.63 14.76
CA VAL A 395 -26.39 -0.59 14.27
C VAL A 395 -26.57 -1.55 13.10
N ALA A 396 -25.65 -1.54 12.11
CA ALA A 396 -25.71 -2.45 10.98
C ALA A 396 -25.64 -3.93 11.43
N ASP A 397 -24.69 -4.25 12.30
CA ASP A 397 -24.49 -5.57 12.88
C ASP A 397 -25.74 -6.06 13.65
N PHE A 398 -26.36 -5.18 14.44
CA PHE A 398 -27.61 -5.48 15.16
C PHE A 398 -28.77 -5.86 14.22
N PHE A 399 -28.82 -5.31 13.01
CA PHE A 399 -29.84 -5.66 12.01
C PHE A 399 -29.50 -6.93 11.21
N GLY A 400 -28.42 -7.64 11.56
CA GLY A 400 -28.05 -8.93 10.97
C GLY A 400 -27.35 -8.82 9.62
N PHE A 401 -26.65 -7.71 9.36
CA PHE A 401 -25.91 -7.47 8.13
C PHE A 401 -24.46 -7.93 8.15
#